data_AF-A0A6I3J346-F1
#
_entry.id   AF-A0A6I3J346-F1
#
_cell.length_a   1.000
_cell.length_b   1.000
_cell.length_c   1.000
_cell.angle_alpha   90.00
_cell.angle_beta   90.00
_cell.angle_gamma   90.00
#
_symmetry.space_group_name_H-M   'P 1'
#
loop_
_entity.id
_entity.type
_entity.pdbx_description
1 polymer ?
#
loop_
_entity_poly.entity_id
_entity_poly.type
_entity_poly.pdbx_seq_one_letter_code
_entity_poly.pdbx_strand_id
1 'polypeptide(L)'
;MNYAQTFLMANMNAFPPEALPIIKEELDQLDEDAITRLLMTDIKSPTTALVCAIFLGELGIDRFYIGHKGIGIAKLALTVAAYLTLIILIGLFLLVGVYIWKLVDCFLIMKACKQANFERLMWQINQVKQDKTYATASEIKKDIVNVPTELNEVMEVTKEEISAE
;
A
#
# COMPACT_ATOMS: atom_id res chain seq x y z
N MET A 1 -17.91 -6.16 -18.72
CA MET A 1 -16.45 -6.23 -18.99
C MET A 1 -15.80 -6.63 -17.69
N ASN A 2 -14.91 -7.63 -17.65
CA ASN A 2 -14.33 -8.06 -16.37
C ASN A 2 -13.34 -6.99 -15.88
N TYR A 3 -13.78 -6.10 -14.97
CA TYR A 3 -12.99 -4.96 -14.47
C TYR A 3 -11.72 -5.41 -13.76
N ALA A 4 -11.76 -6.53 -13.03
CA ALA A 4 -10.60 -7.13 -12.39
C ALA A 4 -9.54 -7.52 -13.42
N GLN A 5 -9.94 -8.15 -14.54
CA GLN A 5 -9.03 -8.48 -15.62
C GLN A 5 -8.47 -7.24 -16.31
N THR A 6 -9.28 -6.22 -16.55
CA THR A 6 -8.83 -4.93 -17.13
C THR A 6 -7.77 -4.28 -16.24
N PHE A 7 -8.00 -4.23 -14.93
CA PHE A 7 -7.05 -3.66 -13.96
C PHE A 7 -5.73 -4.45 -13.93
N LEU A 8 -5.82 -5.79 -13.89
CA LEU A 8 -4.65 -6.66 -13.90
C LEU A 8 -3.83 -6.50 -15.18
N MET A 9 -4.47 -6.47 -16.36
CA MET A 9 -3.78 -6.30 -17.63
C MET A 9 -3.07 -4.94 -17.72
N ALA A 10 -3.70 -3.87 -17.21
CA ALA A 10 -3.09 -2.54 -17.20
C ALA A 10 -1.84 -2.46 -16.30
N ASN A 11 -1.81 -3.21 -15.20
CA ASN A 11 -0.79 -3.09 -14.16
C ASN A 11 0.07 -4.34 -13.94
N MET A 12 -0.05 -5.39 -14.77
CA MET A 12 0.60 -6.69 -14.54
C MET A 12 2.12 -6.60 -14.34
N ASN A 13 2.77 -5.70 -15.07
CA ASN A 13 4.22 -5.52 -15.02
C ASN A 13 4.69 -4.80 -13.75
N ALA A 14 3.76 -4.10 -13.08
CA ALA A 14 4.02 -3.35 -11.86
C ALA A 14 3.93 -4.20 -10.59
N PHE A 15 3.53 -5.47 -10.69
CA PHE A 15 3.41 -6.39 -9.56
C PHE A 15 4.44 -7.54 -9.58
N PRO A 16 4.71 -8.16 -8.43
CA PRO A 16 5.47 -9.40 -8.35
C PRO A 16 4.67 -10.55 -9.01
N PRO A 17 5.29 -11.39 -9.86
CA PRO A 17 4.61 -12.54 -10.48
C PRO A 17 3.95 -13.48 -9.47
N GLU A 18 4.55 -13.62 -8.29
CA GLU A 18 4.11 -14.49 -7.21
C GLU A 18 2.84 -13.97 -6.53
N ALA A 19 2.61 -12.66 -6.59
CA ALA A 19 1.44 -12.00 -6.00
C ALA A 19 0.24 -11.95 -6.95
N LEU A 20 0.42 -12.22 -8.24
CA LEU A 20 -0.66 -12.13 -9.24
C LEU A 20 -1.87 -13.02 -8.92
N PRO A 21 -1.72 -14.29 -8.46
CA PRO A 21 -2.87 -15.11 -8.09
C PRO A 21 -3.66 -14.51 -6.93
N ILE A 22 -2.96 -13.98 -5.92
CA ILE A 22 -3.56 -13.35 -4.73
C ILE A 22 -4.31 -12.10 -5.13
N ILE A 23 -3.70 -11.22 -5.94
CA ILE A 23 -4.37 -10.01 -6.42
C ILE A 23 -5.63 -10.38 -7.22
N LYS A 24 -5.56 -11.40 -8.07
CA LYS A 24 -6.71 -11.84 -8.85
C LYS A 24 -7.86 -12.31 -7.97
N GLU A 25 -7.56 -13.15 -6.98
CA GLU A 25 -8.55 -13.63 -6.01
C GLU A 25 -9.19 -12.48 -5.24
N GLU A 26 -8.37 -11.56 -4.74
CA GLU A 26 -8.83 -10.38 -4.02
C GLU A 26 -9.71 -9.46 -4.88
N LEU A 27 -9.36 -9.26 -6.15
CA LEU A 27 -10.16 -8.45 -7.08
C LEU A 27 -11.48 -9.12 -7.48
N ASP A 28 -11.54 -10.46 -7.54
CA ASP A 28 -12.76 -11.21 -7.86
C ASP A 28 -13.79 -11.16 -6.72
N GLN A 29 -13.33 -10.93 -5.48
CA GLN A 29 -14.16 -10.74 -4.29
C GLN A 29 -14.70 -9.31 -4.13
N LEU A 30 -14.23 -8.36 -4.95
CA LEU A 30 -14.59 -6.94 -4.84
C LEU A 30 -15.67 -6.56 -5.85
N ASP A 31 -16.53 -5.62 -5.45
CA ASP A 31 -17.56 -5.06 -6.35
C ASP A 31 -16.92 -4.08 -7.36
N GLU A 32 -17.65 -3.78 -8.44
CA GLU A 32 -17.19 -2.86 -9.50
C GLU A 32 -16.82 -1.47 -8.96
N ASP A 33 -17.56 -0.96 -7.97
CA ASP A 33 -17.29 0.33 -7.32
C ASP A 33 -15.95 0.32 -6.57
N ALA A 34 -15.65 -0.80 -5.90
CA ALA A 34 -14.38 -1.00 -5.21
C ALA A 34 -13.23 -1.01 -6.21
N ILE A 35 -13.37 -1.74 -7.33
CA ILE A 35 -12.36 -1.80 -8.39
C ILE A 35 -12.15 -0.43 -9.03
N THR A 36 -13.20 0.37 -9.18
CA THR A 36 -13.09 1.75 -9.68
C THR A 36 -12.26 2.64 -8.74
N ARG A 37 -12.39 2.45 -7.41
CA ARG A 37 -11.51 3.12 -6.44
C ARG A 37 -10.05 2.67 -6.57
N LEU A 38 -9.80 1.39 -6.86
CA LEU A 38 -8.45 0.87 -7.10
C LEU A 38 -7.82 1.36 -8.40
N LEU A 39 -8.62 1.67 -9.43
CA LEU A 39 -8.10 2.31 -10.66
C LEU A 39 -7.50 3.69 -10.40
N MET A 40 -7.90 4.34 -9.29
CA MET A 40 -7.33 5.61 -8.84
C MET A 40 -6.05 5.43 -8.00
N THR A 41 -5.65 4.19 -7.66
CA THR A 41 -4.38 3.93 -6.96
C THR A 41 -3.19 4.34 -7.83
N ASP A 42 -2.28 5.11 -7.26
CA ASP A 42 -1.04 5.49 -7.92
C ASP A 42 -0.03 4.31 -7.90
N ILE A 43 -0.20 3.40 -8.87
CA ILE A 43 0.71 2.28 -9.14
C ILE A 43 1.93 2.82 -9.88
N LYS A 44 3.11 2.63 -9.28
CA LYS A 44 4.37 3.14 -9.85
C LYS A 44 4.95 2.18 -10.87
N SER A 45 5.56 2.71 -11.93
CA SER A 45 6.19 1.87 -12.95
C SER A 45 7.58 1.42 -12.50
N PRO A 46 7.87 0.10 -12.43
CA PRO A 46 9.20 -0.41 -12.10
C PRO A 46 10.26 0.03 -13.11
N THR A 47 9.88 0.21 -14.38
CA THR A 47 10.77 0.72 -15.42
C THR A 47 11.14 2.17 -15.17
N THR A 48 10.19 3.01 -14.76
CA THR A 48 10.47 4.40 -14.38
C THR A 48 11.37 4.45 -13.15
N ALA A 49 11.13 3.60 -12.15
CA ALA A 49 12.00 3.48 -10.99
C ALA A 49 13.45 3.08 -11.37
N LEU A 50 13.60 2.15 -12.33
CA LEU A 50 14.90 1.74 -12.86
C LEU A 50 15.61 2.89 -13.58
N VAL A 51 14.90 3.62 -14.46
CA VAL A 51 15.44 4.79 -15.16
C VAL A 51 15.90 5.84 -14.14
N CYS A 52 15.08 6.12 -13.11
CA CYS A 52 15.47 7.00 -12.01
C CYS A 52 16.70 6.48 -11.26
N ALA A 53 16.85 5.17 -11.04
CA ALA A 53 18.03 4.61 -10.38
C ALA A 53 19.32 4.76 -11.21
N ILE A 54 19.23 4.67 -12.54
CA ILE A 54 20.38 4.84 -13.44
C ILE A 54 20.86 6.29 -13.44
N PHE A 55 19.96 7.24 -13.65
CA PHE A 55 20.31 8.66 -13.80
C PHE A 55 20.42 9.42 -12.47
N LEU A 56 19.61 9.06 -11.47
CA LEU A 56 19.44 9.81 -10.23
C LEU A 56 19.65 8.94 -8.97
N GLY A 57 20.16 7.71 -9.13
CA GLY A 57 20.39 6.78 -8.01
C GLY A 57 21.47 7.22 -7.03
N GLU A 58 22.41 8.07 -7.46
CA GLU A 58 23.44 8.67 -6.60
C GLU A 58 22.84 9.66 -5.59
N LEU A 59 21.72 10.29 -5.95
CA LEU A 59 20.96 11.18 -5.06
C LEU A 59 19.87 10.44 -4.27
N GLY A 60 19.64 9.16 -4.55
CA GLY A 60 18.58 8.36 -3.92
C GLY A 60 17.15 8.69 -4.36
N ILE A 61 16.98 9.42 -5.47
CA ILE A 61 15.66 9.85 -6.01
C ILE A 61 14.80 8.67 -6.44
N ASP A 62 15.43 7.58 -6.87
CA ASP A 62 14.80 6.29 -7.14
C ASP A 62 14.01 5.75 -5.92
N ARG A 63 14.59 5.86 -4.71
CA ARG A 63 13.95 5.41 -3.46
C ARG A 63 12.85 6.36 -2.99
N PHE A 64 13.01 7.66 -3.27
CA PHE A 64 11.94 8.63 -3.03
C PHE A 64 10.72 8.39 -3.93
N TYR A 65 10.94 8.01 -5.20
CA TYR A 65 9.86 7.70 -6.15
C TYR A 65 8.95 6.55 -5.68
N ILE A 66 9.55 5.47 -5.15
CA ILE A 66 8.81 4.33 -4.60
C ILE A 66 8.27 4.57 -3.18
N GLY A 67 8.51 5.74 -2.58
CA GLY A 67 8.01 6.11 -1.25
C GLY A 67 8.88 5.67 -0.07
N HIS A 68 10.02 5.03 -0.32
CA HIS A 68 10.99 4.64 0.72
C HIS A 68 11.94 5.79 1.06
N LYS A 69 11.40 6.80 1.75
CA LYS A 69 12.11 8.05 2.06
C LYS A 69 13.37 7.85 2.90
N GLY A 70 13.35 6.91 3.86
CA GLY A 70 14.50 6.68 4.76
C GLY A 70 15.78 6.26 4.03
N ILE A 71 15.68 5.30 3.11
CA ILE A 71 16.83 4.82 2.31
C ILE A 71 17.28 5.89 1.31
N GLY A 72 16.33 6.65 0.74
CA GLY A 72 16.65 7.78 -0.14
C GLY A 72 17.49 8.85 0.56
N ILE A 73 17.10 9.23 1.78
CA ILE A 73 17.86 10.20 2.60
C ILE A 73 19.24 9.65 2.97
N ALA A 74 19.34 8.37 3.32
CA ALA A 74 20.61 7.74 3.65
C ALA A 74 21.61 7.79 2.48
N LYS A 75 21.15 7.50 1.25
CA LYS A 75 21.98 7.64 0.03
C LYS A 75 22.42 9.09 -0.18
N LEU A 76 21.49 10.04 -0.10
CA LEU A 76 21.79 11.46 -0.27
C LEU A 76 22.86 11.94 0.72
N ALA A 77 22.69 11.59 2.00
CA ALA A 77 23.64 11.96 3.05
C ALA A 77 25.03 11.34 2.81
N LEU A 78 25.10 10.08 2.37
CA LEU A 78 26.36 9.39 2.11
C LEU A 78 27.06 9.96 0.88
N THR A 79 26.32 10.32 -0.17
CA THR A 79 26.85 11.01 -1.35
C THR A 79 27.41 12.38 -0.99
N VAL A 80 26.69 13.19 -0.20
CA VAL A 80 27.18 14.49 0.28
C VAL A 80 28.44 14.33 1.14
N ALA A 81 28.47 13.36 2.06
CA ALA A 81 29.63 13.07 2.87
C ALA A 81 30.84 12.63 2.04
N ALA A 82 30.62 11.84 0.98
CA ALA A 82 31.66 11.41 0.05
C ALA A 82 32.28 12.61 -0.69
N TYR A 83 31.46 13.56 -1.17
CA TYR A 83 31.97 14.79 -1.79
C TYR A 83 32.70 15.70 -0.80
N LEU A 84 32.23 15.82 0.44
CA LEU A 84 32.87 16.67 1.45
C LEU A 84 34.24 16.14 1.87
N THR A 85 34.39 14.82 1.95
CA THR A 85 35.64 14.14 2.33
C THR A 85 36.60 13.90 1.15
N LEU A 86 36.23 14.36 -0.06
CA LEU A 86 37.02 14.18 -1.28
C LEU A 86 38.40 14.87 -1.20
N ILE A 87 38.48 15.98 -0.46
CA ILE A 87 39.74 16.74 -0.22
C ILE A 87 40.81 15.87 0.46
N ILE A 88 40.40 14.87 1.26
CA ILE A 88 41.28 14.03 2.08
C ILE A 88 41.60 12.69 1.37
N LEU A 89 41.25 12.53 0.08
CA LEU A 89 41.30 11.26 -0.70
C LEU A 89 40.40 10.12 -0.16
N ILE A 90 39.98 10.16 1.11
CA ILE A 90 39.02 9.25 1.73
C ILE A 90 37.68 9.28 0.98
N GLY A 91 37.24 10.46 0.52
CA GLY A 91 36.02 10.58 -0.26
C GLY A 91 36.04 9.79 -1.57
N LEU A 92 37.23 9.51 -2.14
CA LEU A 92 37.36 8.70 -3.35
C LEU A 92 36.99 7.23 -3.08
N PHE A 93 37.39 6.68 -1.93
CA PHE A 93 36.96 5.34 -1.49
C PHE A 93 35.46 5.29 -1.18
N LEU A 94 34.90 6.34 -0.56
CA LEU A 94 33.45 6.42 -0.31
C LEU A 94 32.65 6.51 -1.61
N LEU A 95 33.10 7.27 -2.61
CA LEU A 95 32.45 7.35 -3.91
C LEU A 95 32.40 6.00 -4.62
N VAL A 96 33.49 5.21 -4.57
CA VAL A 96 33.50 3.84 -5.11
C VAL A 96 32.47 2.97 -4.39
N GLY A 97 32.36 3.07 -3.06
CA GLY A 97 31.34 2.39 -2.28
C GLY A 97 29.91 2.78 -2.68
N VAL A 98 29.63 4.07 -2.84
CA VAL A 98 28.33 4.59 -3.32
C VAL A 98 28.03 4.07 -4.72
N TYR A 99 29.03 3.99 -5.60
CA TYR A 99 28.84 3.52 -6.97
C TYR A 99 28.52 2.02 -7.03
N ILE A 100 29.20 1.20 -6.22
CA ILE A 100 28.87 -0.23 -6.06
C ILE A 100 27.47 -0.38 -5.48
N TRP A 101 27.13 0.41 -4.46
CA TRP A 101 25.79 0.39 -3.88
C TRP A 101 24.73 0.77 -4.93
N LYS A 102 24.94 1.82 -5.73
CA LYS A 102 24.07 2.20 -6.85
C LYS A 102 23.85 1.02 -7.82
N LEU A 103 24.90 0.31 -8.21
CA LEU A 103 24.79 -0.84 -9.11
C LEU A 103 23.93 -1.95 -8.51
N VAL A 104 24.16 -2.32 -7.26
CA VAL A 104 23.36 -3.34 -6.55
C VAL A 104 21.92 -2.87 -6.40
N ASP A 105 21.71 -1.59 -6.07
CA ASP A 105 20.39 -1.02 -5.85
C ASP A 105 19.58 -0.95 -7.15
N CYS A 106 20.23 -0.73 -8.29
CA CYS A 106 19.62 -0.75 -9.62
C CYS A 106 18.92 -2.09 -9.92
N PHE A 107 19.47 -3.22 -9.45
CA PHE A 107 18.82 -4.53 -9.57
C PHE A 107 17.72 -4.74 -8.51
N LEU A 108 17.89 -4.18 -7.31
CA LEU A 108 16.93 -4.31 -6.21
C LEU A 108 15.70 -3.41 -6.37
N ILE A 109 15.83 -2.26 -7.02
CA ILE A 109 14.77 -1.25 -7.10
C ILE A 109 13.53 -1.77 -7.84
N MET A 110 13.70 -2.59 -8.88
CA MET A 110 12.57 -3.16 -9.62
C MET A 110 11.74 -4.07 -8.72
N LYS A 111 12.40 -4.94 -7.94
CA LYS A 111 11.72 -5.82 -6.98
C LYS A 111 11.06 -5.00 -5.87
N ALA A 112 11.76 -4.01 -5.33
CA ALA A 112 11.22 -3.13 -4.29
C ALA A 112 10.03 -2.31 -4.78
N CYS A 113 10.06 -1.80 -6.02
CA CYS A 113 8.96 -1.06 -6.62
C CYS A 113 7.72 -1.95 -6.77
N LYS A 114 7.90 -3.18 -7.28
CA LYS A 114 6.81 -4.16 -7.42
C LYS A 114 6.19 -4.51 -6.08
N GLN A 115 7.03 -4.73 -5.07
CA GLN A 115 6.60 -5.03 -3.72
C GLN A 115 5.82 -3.86 -3.09
N ALA A 116 6.33 -2.64 -3.21
CA ALA A 116 5.65 -1.45 -2.70
C ALA A 116 4.29 -1.20 -3.39
N ASN A 117 4.17 -1.48 -4.68
CA ASN A 117 2.88 -1.40 -5.38
C ASN A 117 1.88 -2.43 -4.87
N PHE A 118 2.33 -3.66 -4.64
CA PHE A 118 1.51 -4.72 -4.07
C PHE A 118 1.01 -4.34 -2.67
N GLU A 119 1.90 -3.86 -1.80
CA GLU A 119 1.54 -3.42 -0.45
C GLU A 119 0.51 -2.29 -0.46
N ARG A 120 0.67 -1.29 -1.35
CA ARG A 120 -0.31 -0.21 -1.52
C ARG A 120 -1.66 -0.72 -1.99
N LEU A 121 -1.67 -1.64 -2.96
CA LEU A 121 -2.89 -2.22 -3.47
C LEU A 121 -3.63 -3.00 -2.37
N MET A 122 -2.92 -3.88 -1.66
CA MET A 122 -3.50 -4.67 -0.57
C MET A 122 -4.01 -3.80 0.56
N TRP A 123 -3.28 -2.74 0.90
CA TRP A 123 -3.76 -1.76 1.86
C TRP A 123 -5.10 -1.15 1.43
N GLN A 124 -5.24 -0.73 0.16
CA GLN A 124 -6.51 -0.18 -0.33
C GLN A 124 -7.63 -1.22 -0.41
N ILE A 125 -7.35 -2.44 -0.85
CA ILE A 125 -8.33 -3.53 -0.87
C ILE A 125 -8.87 -3.79 0.54
N ASN A 126 -7.97 -3.87 1.52
CA ASN A 126 -8.35 -4.06 2.91
C ASN A 126 -9.19 -2.90 3.45
N GLN A 127 -8.88 -1.66 3.05
CA GLN A 127 -9.71 -0.50 3.41
C GLN A 127 -11.12 -0.62 2.85
N VAL A 128 -11.28 -1.07 1.60
CA VAL A 128 -12.63 -1.25 1.01
C VAL A 128 -13.41 -2.39 1.70
N LYS A 129 -12.74 -3.49 2.05
CA LYS A 129 -13.34 -4.59 2.82
C LYS A 129 -13.78 -4.11 4.22
N GLN A 130 -12.98 -3.25 4.84
CA GLN A 130 -13.34 -2.64 6.12
C GLN A 130 -14.51 -1.65 6.00
N ASP A 131 -14.52 -0.76 4.99
CA ASP A 131 -15.59 0.21 4.75
C ASP A 131 -16.97 -0.48 4.68
N LYS A 132 -17.08 -1.59 3.94
CA LYS A 132 -18.30 -2.40 3.85
C LYS A 132 -18.71 -2.97 5.21
N THR A 133 -17.73 -3.47 5.96
CA THR A 133 -17.96 -4.07 7.29
C THR A 133 -18.53 -3.03 8.27
N TYR A 134 -17.98 -1.81 8.27
CA TYR A 134 -18.47 -0.72 9.11
C TYR A 134 -19.86 -0.21 8.67
N ALA A 135 -20.13 -0.17 7.36
CA ALA A 135 -21.45 0.19 6.83
C ALA A 135 -22.53 -0.78 7.35
N THR A 136 -22.33 -2.09 7.20
CA THR A 136 -23.27 -3.11 7.69
C THR A 136 -23.44 -3.06 9.21
N ALA A 137 -22.35 -2.90 9.97
CA ALA A 137 -22.44 -2.76 11.42
C ALA A 137 -23.23 -1.51 11.86
N SER A 138 -23.12 -0.42 11.10
CA SER A 138 -23.86 0.82 11.36
C SER A 138 -25.36 0.71 11.06
N GLU A 139 -25.74 -0.05 10.02
CA GLU A 139 -27.13 -0.35 9.69
C GLU A 139 -27.77 -1.23 10.76
N ILE A 140 -27.11 -2.34 11.11
CA ILE A 140 -27.54 -3.23 12.20
C ILE A 140 -27.70 -2.46 13.52
N LYS A 141 -26.76 -1.55 13.83
CA LYS A 141 -26.85 -0.71 15.04
C LYS A 141 -28.03 0.26 15.00
N LYS A 142 -28.40 0.80 13.83
CA LYS A 142 -29.61 1.64 13.69
C LYS A 142 -30.87 0.81 13.92
N ASP A 143 -30.93 -0.40 13.38
CA ASP A 143 -32.08 -1.29 13.53
C ASP A 143 -32.25 -1.77 14.97
N ILE A 144 -31.15 -2.05 15.70
CA ILE A 144 -31.18 -2.39 17.13
C ILE A 144 -31.56 -1.17 17.99
N VAL A 145 -31.15 0.05 17.62
CA VAL A 145 -31.50 1.26 18.38
C VAL A 145 -32.96 1.68 18.13
N ASN A 146 -33.54 1.31 16.99
CA ASN A 146 -34.91 1.63 16.63
C ASN A 146 -35.91 0.51 16.99
N VAL A 147 -35.63 -0.28 18.04
CA VAL A 147 -36.55 -1.30 18.56
C VAL A 147 -37.90 -0.65 18.88
N PRO A 148 -39.02 -1.16 18.33
CA PRO A 148 -40.33 -0.55 18.52
C PRO A 148 -40.70 -0.53 20.00
N THR A 149 -41.27 0.60 20.45
CA THR A 149 -41.64 0.89 21.84
C THR A 149 -42.42 -0.23 22.53
N GLU A 150 -43.21 -1.00 21.78
CA GLU A 150 -44.01 -2.11 22.29
C GLU A 150 -43.17 -3.27 22.85
N LEU A 151 -41.94 -3.48 22.35
CA LEU A 151 -41.03 -4.48 22.91
C LEU A 151 -40.35 -4.01 24.20
N ASN A 152 -40.19 -2.70 24.40
CA ASN A 152 -39.65 -2.15 25.64
C ASN A 152 -40.67 -2.25 26.78
N GLU A 153 -41.96 -2.01 26.50
CA GLU A 153 -43.04 -2.23 27.48
C GLU A 153 -43.13 -3.71 27.89
N VAL A 154 -43.06 -4.64 26.92
CA VAL A 154 -43.08 -6.09 27.24
C VAL A 154 -41.85 -6.50 28.06
N MET A 155 -40.67 -5.96 27.79
CA MET A 155 -39.46 -6.24 28.57
C MET A 155 -39.48 -5.62 29.97
N GLU A 156 -40.11 -4.46 30.17
CA GLU A 156 -40.31 -3.87 31.50
C GLU A 156 -41.31 -4.70 32.32
N VAL A 157 -42.45 -5.08 31.72
CA VAL A 157 -43.46 -5.92 32.38
C VAL A 157 -42.87 -7.28 32.77
N THR A 158 -42.07 -7.90 31.91
CA THR A 158 -41.43 -9.19 32.22
C THR A 158 -40.37 -9.07 33.33
N LYS A 159 -39.66 -7.94 33.42
CA LYS A 159 -38.70 -7.70 34.51
C LYS A 159 -39.38 -7.46 35.85
N GLU A 160 -40.53 -6.80 35.87
CA GLU A 160 -41.33 -6.61 37.08
C GLU A 160 -41.93 -7.92 37.59
N GLU A 161 -42.43 -8.80 36.71
CA GLU A 161 -42.93 -10.13 37.12
C GLU A 161 -41.84 -11.01 37.73
N ILE A 162 -40.62 -11.02 37.17
CA ILE A 162 -39.51 -11.85 37.67
C ILE A 162 -38.92 -11.31 38.99
N SER A 163 -39.07 -10.02 39.29
CA SER A 163 -38.60 -9.42 40.55
C SER A 163 -39.62 -9.51 41.69
N ALA A 164 -40.85 -9.96 41.40
CA ALA A 164 -41.94 -10.09 42.37
C ALA A 164 -42.14 -11.53 42.90
N GLU A 165 -41.44 -12.53 42.34
CA GLU A 165 -41.27 -13.90 42.89
C GLU A 165 -40.01 -14.02 43.76
#